data_AF-I4AND7-F1
#
_entry.id   AF-I4AND7-F1
#
_cell.length_a   1.000
_cell.length_b   1.000
_cell.length_c   1.000
_cell.angle_alpha   90.00
_cell.angle_beta   90.00
_cell.angle_gamma   90.00
#
_symmetry.space_group_name_H-M   'P 1'
#
loop_
_entity.id
_entity.type
_entity.pdbx_description
1 polymer ?
#
loop_
_entity_poly.entity_id
_entity_poly.type
_entity_poly.pdbx_seq_one_letter_code
_entity_poly.pdbx_strand_id
1 'polypeptide(L)'
;MTKIFTKWIPIVEYANRESYLNEVQKQVDIISDRFVGLFFLLGICLAPIYSTWFFTWITMGCTCMLYLIVRLILEEGRLSRTLIAVVYAIFLLQFIGQLHGMAEMHFFYFTNAALLIIYQDWRMQVVYSFLGIGHHTFLAIIQWKYGTDLGDYFIGYGDITFFRLFFHFGIALLMSFICGFWAYLIQEIYITITTKTKTDNLV
;
A
#
# COMPACT_ATOMS: atom_id res chain seq x y z
N MET A 1 -1.25 20.11 -18.85
CA MET A 1 -1.18 18.72 -18.37
C MET A 1 -0.24 17.82 -19.18
N THR A 2 0.08 18.14 -20.44
CA THR A 2 0.94 17.31 -21.32
C THR A 2 2.45 17.32 -21.00
N LYS A 3 2.99 18.39 -20.40
CA LYS A 3 4.41 18.45 -19.99
C LYS A 3 4.76 17.61 -18.75
N ILE A 4 3.76 17.10 -18.02
CA ILE A 4 3.97 16.32 -16.79
C ILE A 4 4.35 14.86 -17.12
N PHE A 5 3.92 14.35 -18.28
CA PHE A 5 4.09 12.93 -18.65
C PHE A 5 5.32 12.64 -19.51
N THR A 6 5.88 13.64 -20.20
CA THR A 6 7.04 13.45 -21.12
C THR A 6 8.39 13.29 -20.42
N LYS A 7 8.42 13.31 -19.09
CA LYS A 7 9.65 13.21 -18.27
C LYS A 7 9.61 12.02 -17.31
N TRP A 8 8.72 11.06 -17.55
CA TRP A 8 8.59 9.88 -16.71
C TRP A 8 9.60 8.84 -17.17
N ILE A 9 10.66 8.75 -16.37
CA ILE A 9 11.79 7.84 -16.49
C ILE A 9 12.71 8.17 -17.67
N PRO A 10 13.97 8.59 -17.43
CA PRO A 10 14.89 8.87 -18.52
C PRO A 10 15.24 7.55 -19.24
N ILE A 11 15.37 7.60 -20.57
CA ILE A 11 15.86 6.46 -21.37
C ILE A 11 17.37 6.35 -21.12
N VAL A 12 17.74 5.69 -20.03
CA VAL A 12 19.14 5.46 -19.62
C VAL A 12 19.38 3.97 -19.47
N GLU A 13 20.63 3.56 -19.62
CA GLU A 13 21.03 2.18 -19.34
C GLU A 13 20.98 1.89 -17.84
N TYR A 14 20.13 0.94 -17.48
CA TYR A 14 20.04 0.43 -16.12
C TYR A 14 20.90 -0.83 -16.00
N ALA A 15 21.80 -0.87 -15.02
CA ALA A 15 22.68 -2.01 -14.80
C ALA A 15 21.90 -3.31 -14.53
N ASN A 16 20.72 -3.19 -13.90
CA ASN A 16 19.80 -4.30 -13.66
C ASN A 16 18.38 -3.76 -13.32
N ARG A 17 17.42 -4.67 -13.17
CA ARG A 17 16.03 -4.36 -12.81
C ARG A 17 15.90 -3.55 -11.51
N GLU A 18 16.77 -3.79 -10.53
CA GLU A 18 16.69 -3.09 -9.25
C GLU A 18 17.11 -1.63 -9.39
N SER A 19 18.16 -1.34 -10.17
CA SER A 19 18.55 0.04 -10.47
C SER A 19 17.46 0.82 -11.21
N TYR A 20 16.69 0.14 -12.08
CA TYR A 20 15.49 0.69 -12.70
C TYR A 20 14.41 1.03 -11.67
N LEU A 21 14.07 0.09 -10.78
CA LEU A 21 13.06 0.31 -9.76
C LEU A 21 13.42 1.42 -8.77
N ASN A 22 14.71 1.60 -8.48
CA ASN A 22 15.18 2.69 -7.63
C ASN A 22 14.95 4.05 -8.29
N GLU A 23 15.14 4.15 -9.61
CA GLU A 23 14.85 5.37 -10.37
C GLU A 23 13.34 5.64 -10.46
N VAL A 24 12.54 4.59 -10.67
CA VAL A 24 11.07 4.70 -10.59
C VAL A 24 10.66 5.22 -9.22
N GLN A 25 11.18 4.63 -8.15
CA GLN A 25 10.90 5.03 -6.77
C GLN A 25 11.16 6.52 -6.53
N LYS A 26 12.32 7.03 -6.95
CA LYS A 26 12.66 8.47 -6.81
C LYS A 26 11.60 9.39 -7.39
N GLN A 27 11.00 8.99 -8.51
CA GLN A 27 10.02 9.80 -9.22
C GLN A 27 8.62 9.69 -8.62
N VAL A 28 8.24 8.52 -8.11
CA VAL A 28 6.88 8.28 -7.58
C VAL A 28 6.75 8.57 -6.11
N ASP A 29 7.85 8.64 -5.36
CA ASP A 29 7.80 8.89 -3.92
C ASP A 29 7.11 10.23 -3.60
N ILE A 30 7.20 11.25 -4.46
CA ILE A 30 6.45 12.50 -4.30
C ILE A 30 4.92 12.32 -4.35
N ILE A 31 4.43 11.31 -5.09
CA ILE A 31 3.01 10.97 -5.11
C ILE A 31 2.66 10.31 -3.77
N SER A 32 3.51 9.41 -3.30
CA SER A 32 3.36 8.77 -2.00
C SER A 32 3.36 9.78 -0.85
N ASP A 33 4.23 10.80 -0.89
CA ASP A 33 4.30 11.86 0.12
C ASP A 33 2.95 12.59 0.23
N ARG A 34 2.30 12.85 -0.91
CA ARG A 34 0.98 13.49 -0.95
C ARG A 34 -0.11 12.59 -0.37
N PHE A 35 -0.15 11.31 -0.74
CA PHE A 35 -1.15 10.38 -0.22
C PHE A 35 -0.98 10.10 1.26
N VAL A 36 0.25 9.99 1.76
CA VAL A 36 0.52 9.89 3.21
C VAL A 36 0.05 11.15 3.93
N GLY A 37 0.30 12.34 3.38
CA GLY A 37 -0.25 13.60 3.93
C GLY A 37 -1.78 13.61 3.96
N LEU A 38 -2.43 13.16 2.89
CA LEU A 38 -3.89 13.05 2.84
C LEU A 38 -4.42 12.01 3.84
N PHE A 39 -3.75 10.86 3.98
CA PHE A 39 -4.12 9.81 4.91
C PHE A 39 -3.94 10.23 6.37
N PHE A 40 -2.92 11.03 6.67
CA PHE A 40 -2.76 11.69 7.96
C PHE A 40 -3.95 12.59 8.28
N LEU A 41 -4.31 13.48 7.35
CA LEU A 41 -5.45 14.39 7.54
C LEU A 41 -6.77 13.62 7.68
N LEU A 42 -6.99 12.61 6.84
CA LEU A 42 -8.16 11.75 6.92
C LEU A 42 -8.25 11.06 8.29
N GLY A 43 -7.15 10.50 8.78
CA GLY A 43 -7.10 9.88 10.11
C GLY A 43 -7.54 10.84 11.21
N ILE A 44 -7.06 12.08 11.21
CA ILE A 44 -7.49 13.11 12.17
C ILE A 44 -9.00 13.41 12.03
N CYS A 45 -9.51 13.51 10.80
CA CYS A 45 -10.92 13.77 10.54
C CYS A 45 -11.85 12.63 10.98
N LEU A 46 -11.38 11.38 10.98
CA LEU A 46 -12.16 10.21 11.42
C LEU A 46 -12.20 10.07 12.95
N ALA A 47 -11.14 10.49 13.65
CA ALA A 47 -11.03 10.37 15.10
C ALA A 47 -12.25 10.86 15.93
N PRO A 48 -12.88 12.01 15.63
CA PRO A 48 -14.02 12.49 16.43
C PRO A 48 -15.29 11.65 16.30
N ILE A 49 -15.45 10.84 15.25
CA ILE A 49 -16.70 10.09 14.97
C ILE A 49 -16.99 9.09 16.11
N TYR A 50 -15.97 8.36 16.55
CA TYR A 50 -16.05 7.41 17.68
C TYR A 50 -15.08 7.75 18.82
N SER A 51 -14.59 8.99 18.88
CA SER A 51 -13.63 9.45 19.90
C SER A 51 -12.34 8.61 19.99
N THR A 52 -11.84 8.12 18.85
CA THR A 52 -10.68 7.22 18.77
C THR A 52 -9.33 7.96 18.82
N TRP A 53 -9.26 9.10 19.53
CA TRP A 53 -8.09 9.98 19.56
C TRP A 53 -6.80 9.29 20.01
N PHE A 54 -6.87 8.50 21.09
CA PHE A 54 -5.69 7.80 21.61
C PHE A 54 -5.13 6.80 20.59
N PHE A 55 -6.01 5.98 20.00
CA PHE A 55 -5.65 5.06 18.93
C PHE A 55 -5.03 5.81 17.75
N THR A 56 -5.68 6.90 17.31
CA THR A 56 -5.23 7.76 16.21
C THR A 56 -3.82 8.29 16.45
N TRP A 57 -3.54 8.88 17.60
CA TRP A 57 -2.22 9.48 17.87
C TRP A 57 -1.09 8.44 17.86
N ILE A 58 -1.33 7.25 18.42
CA ILE A 58 -0.34 6.19 18.44
C ILE A 58 -0.11 5.64 17.04
N THR A 59 -1.17 5.20 16.36
CA THR A 59 -1.01 4.54 15.05
C THR A 59 -0.48 5.52 14.01
N MET A 60 -1.03 6.73 13.97
CA MET A 60 -0.63 7.75 13.01
C MET A 60 0.78 8.26 13.30
N GLY A 61 1.11 8.50 14.58
CA GLY A 61 2.44 8.95 15.00
C GLY A 61 3.52 7.94 14.62
N CYS A 62 3.32 6.67 14.97
CA CYS A 62 4.26 5.60 14.60
C CYS A 62 4.36 5.41 13.09
N THR A 63 3.24 5.48 12.36
CA THR A 63 3.22 5.29 10.90
C THR A 63 3.92 6.43 10.18
N CYS A 64 3.66 7.68 10.57
CA CYS A 64 4.32 8.84 9.98
C CYS A 64 5.81 8.85 10.33
N MET A 65 6.18 8.48 11.56
CA MET A 65 7.59 8.34 11.94
C MET A 65 8.30 7.28 11.09
N LEU A 66 7.69 6.09 10.91
CA LEU A 66 8.22 5.05 10.04
C LEU A 66 8.38 5.57 8.59
N TYR A 67 7.36 6.25 8.07
CA TYR A 67 7.43 6.82 6.73
C TYR A 67 8.55 7.85 6.59
N LEU A 68 8.68 8.78 7.53
CA LEU A 68 9.75 9.79 7.52
C LEU A 68 11.13 9.16 7.64
N ILE A 69 11.31 8.10 8.45
CA ILE A 69 12.56 7.34 8.50
C ILE A 69 12.88 6.76 7.11
N VAL A 70 11.90 6.14 6.46
CA VAL A 70 12.08 5.58 5.12
C VAL A 70 12.44 6.66 4.10
N ARG A 71 11.80 7.83 4.17
CA ARG A 71 11.98 8.92 3.20
C ARG A 71 13.25 9.73 3.40
N LEU A 72 13.71 9.89 4.64
CA LEU A 72 14.83 10.79 4.98
C LEU A 72 16.14 10.05 5.26
N ILE A 73 16.08 8.77 5.60
CA ILE A 73 17.26 8.01 6.06
C ILE A 73 17.59 6.86 5.11
N LEU A 74 16.59 6.16 4.57
CA LEU A 74 16.84 5.02 3.68
C LEU A 74 17.05 5.47 2.24
N GLU A 75 18.04 4.87 1.59
CA GLU A 75 18.22 4.97 0.15
C GLU A 75 17.10 4.22 -0.60
N GLU A 76 16.88 4.59 -1.87
CA GLU A 76 15.91 3.91 -2.71
C GLU A 76 16.34 2.47 -2.97
N GLY A 77 15.37 1.56 -2.87
CA GLY A 77 15.69 0.15 -2.83
C GLY A 77 14.54 -0.70 -2.34
N ARG A 78 14.74 -2.02 -2.43
CA ARG A 78 13.78 -3.04 -1.99
C ARG A 78 13.27 -2.82 -0.57
N LEU A 79 14.17 -2.52 0.36
CA LEU A 79 13.80 -2.31 1.76
C LEU A 79 12.90 -1.07 1.90
N SER A 80 13.27 0.04 1.28
CA SER A 80 12.49 1.28 1.30
C SER A 80 11.08 1.05 0.73
N ARG A 81 10.95 0.45 -0.46
CA ARG A 81 9.65 0.08 -1.04
C ARG A 81 8.84 -0.89 -0.18
N THR A 82 9.50 -1.86 0.44
CA THR A 82 8.85 -2.82 1.36
C THR A 82 8.24 -2.09 2.55
N LEU A 83 8.97 -1.16 3.17
CA LEU A 83 8.49 -0.38 4.30
C LEU A 83 7.41 0.64 3.90
N ILE A 84 7.45 1.17 2.68
CA ILE A 84 6.33 1.96 2.15
C ILE A 84 5.07 1.10 2.05
N ALA A 85 5.15 -0.13 1.55
CA ALA A 85 4.00 -1.05 1.54
C ALA A 85 3.47 -1.33 2.96
N VAL A 86 4.35 -1.47 3.95
CA VAL A 86 3.99 -1.60 5.37
C VAL A 86 3.23 -0.36 5.86
N VAL A 87 3.71 0.86 5.56
CA VAL A 87 3.04 2.12 5.92
C VAL A 87 1.60 2.17 5.39
N TYR A 88 1.40 1.77 4.13
CA TYR A 88 0.06 1.72 3.53
C TYR A 88 -0.83 0.66 4.20
N ALA A 89 -0.27 -0.46 4.65
CA ALA A 89 -1.01 -1.48 5.39
C ALA A 89 -1.45 -0.96 6.79
N ILE A 90 -0.60 -0.20 7.47
CA ILE A 90 -0.94 0.38 8.78
C ILE A 90 -2.00 1.47 8.64
N PHE A 91 -1.96 2.32 7.61
CA PHE A 91 -3.04 3.28 7.35
C PHE A 91 -4.38 2.60 7.09
N LEU A 92 -4.40 1.51 6.32
CA LEU A 92 -5.61 0.69 6.13
C LEU A 92 -6.14 0.21 7.49
N LEU A 93 -5.28 -0.40 8.31
CA LEU A 93 -5.66 -0.88 9.64
C LEU A 93 -6.23 0.25 10.50
N GLN A 94 -5.58 1.43 10.47
CA GLN A 94 -6.03 2.59 11.22
C GLN A 94 -7.45 3.01 10.80
N PHE A 95 -7.73 3.18 9.51
CA PHE A 95 -9.05 3.64 9.06
C PHE A 95 -10.17 2.67 9.42
N ILE A 96 -9.91 1.37 9.29
CA ILE A 96 -10.84 0.33 9.71
C ILE A 96 -11.05 0.39 11.23
N GLY A 97 -9.97 0.48 12.00
CA GLY A 97 -9.99 0.60 13.45
C GLY A 97 -10.78 1.81 13.95
N GLN A 98 -10.53 2.98 13.37
CA GLN A 98 -11.15 4.24 13.77
C GLN A 98 -12.67 4.27 13.56
N LEU A 99 -13.15 3.51 12.57
CA LEU A 99 -14.58 3.38 12.26
C LEU A 99 -15.11 1.98 12.55
N HIS A 100 -14.55 1.32 13.54
CA HIS A 100 -15.17 0.15 14.14
C HIS A 100 -15.51 -0.96 13.13
N GLY A 101 -14.53 -1.30 12.29
CA GLY A 101 -14.67 -2.41 11.36
C GLY A 101 -15.64 -2.14 10.22
N MET A 102 -16.01 -0.87 9.99
CA MET A 102 -16.92 -0.46 8.92
C MET A 102 -16.46 -1.01 7.57
N ALA A 103 -17.42 -1.56 6.83
CA ALA A 103 -17.19 -2.24 5.55
C ALA A 103 -16.52 -1.31 4.53
N GLU A 104 -17.00 -0.08 4.45
CA GLU A 104 -16.55 0.96 3.54
C GLU A 104 -15.07 1.30 3.76
N MET A 105 -14.57 1.20 5.00
CA MET A 105 -13.15 1.47 5.27
C MET A 105 -12.23 0.39 4.71
N HIS A 106 -12.73 -0.83 4.44
CA HIS A 106 -11.97 -1.86 3.76
C HIS A 106 -11.70 -1.50 2.28
N PHE A 107 -12.44 -0.55 1.69
CA PHE A 107 -12.18 -0.08 0.33
C PHE A 107 -10.83 0.62 0.19
N PHE A 108 -10.23 1.08 1.30
CA PHE A 108 -8.85 1.55 1.30
C PHE A 108 -7.84 0.46 0.96
N TYR A 109 -8.19 -0.83 1.12
CA TYR A 109 -7.34 -1.93 0.64
C TYR A 109 -7.10 -1.83 -0.86
N PHE A 110 -8.18 -1.62 -1.62
CA PHE A 110 -8.17 -1.50 -3.07
C PHE A 110 -7.48 -0.21 -3.52
N THR A 111 -7.75 0.89 -2.79
CA THR A 111 -7.10 2.19 -3.03
C THR A 111 -5.59 2.08 -2.88
N ASN A 112 -5.12 1.49 -1.78
CA ASN A 112 -3.70 1.35 -1.50
C ASN A 112 -3.04 0.37 -2.47
N ALA A 113 -3.68 -0.76 -2.79
CA ALA A 113 -3.20 -1.69 -3.81
C ALA A 113 -3.02 -1.00 -5.17
N ALA A 114 -3.97 -0.16 -5.59
CA ALA A 114 -3.85 0.61 -6.83
C ALA A 114 -2.72 1.64 -6.78
N LEU A 115 -2.53 2.34 -5.65
CA LEU A 115 -1.44 3.30 -5.47
C LEU A 115 -0.07 2.63 -5.56
N LEU A 116 0.08 1.43 -5.01
CA LEU A 116 1.35 0.69 -5.04
C LEU A 116 1.77 0.25 -6.46
N ILE A 117 0.87 0.26 -7.45
CA ILE A 117 1.21 -0.06 -8.86
C ILE A 117 2.27 0.90 -9.41
N ILE A 118 2.25 2.17 -8.99
CA ILE A 118 3.13 3.21 -9.55
C ILE A 118 4.62 2.92 -9.31
N TYR A 119 4.93 2.15 -8.26
CA TYR A 119 6.29 1.71 -7.97
C TYR A 119 6.80 0.63 -8.91
N GLN A 120 5.91 0.02 -9.71
CA GLN A 120 6.19 -1.05 -10.66
C GLN A 120 6.91 -2.26 -10.05
N ASP A 121 6.80 -2.42 -8.73
CA ASP A 121 7.38 -3.51 -7.98
C ASP A 121 6.26 -4.41 -7.43
N TRP A 122 5.96 -5.49 -8.15
CA TRP A 122 4.93 -6.44 -7.77
C TRP A 122 5.12 -7.02 -6.36
N ARG A 123 6.36 -7.04 -5.85
CA ARG A 123 6.69 -7.56 -4.51
C ARG A 123 6.05 -6.73 -3.41
N MET A 124 5.81 -5.43 -3.65
CA MET A 124 5.09 -4.57 -2.69
C MET A 124 3.67 -5.07 -2.44
N GLN A 125 3.00 -5.62 -3.46
CA GLN A 125 1.65 -6.17 -3.30
C GLN A 125 1.65 -7.42 -2.43
N VAL A 126 2.67 -8.28 -2.54
CA VAL A 126 2.81 -9.46 -1.68
C VAL A 126 2.91 -9.04 -0.22
N VAL A 127 3.80 -8.10 0.09
CA VAL A 127 3.98 -7.58 1.45
C VAL A 127 2.70 -6.93 1.96
N TYR A 128 2.10 -6.06 1.15
CA TYR A 128 0.86 -5.35 1.49
C TYR A 128 -0.29 -6.31 1.78
N SER A 129 -0.48 -7.32 0.93
CA SER A 129 -1.56 -8.31 1.08
C SER A 129 -1.34 -9.22 2.28
N PHE A 130 -0.10 -9.65 2.49
CA PHE A 130 0.27 -10.49 3.62
C PHE A 130 -0.02 -9.77 4.93
N LEU A 131 0.38 -8.49 5.05
CA LEU A 131 0.09 -7.70 6.24
C LEU A 131 -1.39 -7.40 6.37
N GLY A 132 -2.03 -6.92 5.30
CA GLY A 132 -3.46 -6.62 5.26
C GLY A 132 -4.32 -7.79 5.74
N ILE A 133 -4.19 -8.95 5.08
CA ILE A 133 -4.96 -10.14 5.44
C ILE A 133 -4.49 -10.73 6.77
N GLY A 134 -3.18 -10.71 7.03
CA GLY A 134 -2.57 -11.26 8.23
C GLY A 134 -3.05 -10.56 9.50
N HIS A 135 -3.05 -9.23 9.54
CA HIS A 135 -3.54 -8.48 10.70
C HIS A 135 -5.04 -8.71 10.91
N HIS A 136 -5.83 -8.77 9.83
CA HIS A 136 -7.28 -9.00 9.94
C HIS A 136 -7.57 -10.39 10.50
N THR A 137 -6.86 -11.40 9.99
CA THR A 137 -6.99 -12.78 10.47
C THR A 137 -6.56 -12.88 11.94
N PHE A 138 -5.43 -12.25 12.30
CA PHE A 138 -4.93 -12.26 13.66
C PHE A 138 -5.88 -11.58 14.65
N LEU A 139 -6.40 -10.40 14.30
CA LEU A 139 -7.35 -9.66 15.13
C LEU A 139 -8.68 -10.41 15.26
N ALA A 140 -9.16 -11.05 14.19
CA ALA A 140 -10.34 -11.93 14.23
C ALA A 140 -10.15 -13.10 15.21
N ILE A 141 -8.97 -13.73 15.21
CA ILE A 141 -8.64 -14.83 16.13
C ILE A 141 -8.59 -14.33 17.58
N ILE A 142 -7.97 -13.18 17.83
CA ILE A 142 -7.91 -12.59 19.19
C ILE A 142 -9.32 -12.31 19.70
N GLN A 143 -10.16 -11.68 18.88
CA GLN A 143 -11.55 -11.41 19.22
C GLN A 143 -12.30 -12.70 19.56
N TRP A 144 -12.24 -13.70 18.67
CA TRP A 144 -12.94 -14.97 18.85
C TRP A 144 -12.50 -15.71 20.12
N LYS A 145 -11.21 -15.71 20.42
CA LYS A 145 -10.63 -16.47 21.54
C LYS A 145 -10.75 -15.76 22.89
N TYR A 146 -10.63 -14.44 22.92
CA TYR A 146 -10.51 -13.69 24.17
C TYR A 146 -11.71 -12.80 24.47
N GLY A 147 -12.73 -12.75 23.59
CA GLY A 147 -13.96 -11.99 23.84
C GLY A 147 -13.69 -10.50 24.08
N THR A 148 -12.66 -9.96 23.43
CA THR A 148 -12.28 -8.56 23.58
C THR A 148 -13.15 -7.68 22.67
N ASP A 149 -13.58 -6.53 23.16
CA ASP A 149 -14.29 -5.49 22.37
C ASP A 149 -13.47 -4.96 21.18
N LEU A 150 -12.23 -5.44 21.00
CA LEU A 150 -11.41 -5.25 19.80
C LEU A 150 -12.15 -5.67 18.51
N GLY A 151 -13.13 -6.56 18.63
CA GLY A 151 -14.00 -6.93 17.53
C GLY A 151 -14.82 -5.80 16.94
N ASP A 152 -15.34 -4.94 17.80
CA ASP A 152 -16.05 -3.75 17.38
C ASP A 152 -15.13 -2.85 16.57
N TYR A 153 -13.81 -2.88 16.82
CA TYR A 153 -12.86 -2.03 16.09
C TYR A 153 -12.55 -2.51 14.67
N PHE A 154 -12.62 -3.81 14.38
CA PHE A 154 -12.07 -4.35 13.12
C PHE A 154 -13.02 -5.28 12.34
N ILE A 155 -14.10 -5.76 12.96
CA ILE A 155 -15.12 -6.59 12.33
C ILE A 155 -16.51 -6.15 12.81
N GLY A 156 -17.11 -5.18 12.11
CA GLY A 156 -18.40 -4.60 12.50
C GLY A 156 -19.63 -5.46 12.19
N TYR A 157 -19.47 -6.76 11.88
CA TYR A 157 -20.57 -7.66 11.54
C TYR A 157 -20.83 -8.67 12.65
N GLY A 158 -22.11 -8.92 12.95
CA GLY A 158 -22.53 -9.87 13.98
C GLY A 158 -22.18 -11.34 13.71
N ASP A 159 -22.05 -11.75 12.44
CA ASP A 159 -21.71 -13.13 12.06
C ASP A 159 -20.50 -13.21 11.11
N ILE A 160 -19.41 -13.79 11.61
CA ILE A 160 -18.23 -14.16 10.81
C ILE A 160 -18.42 -15.60 10.32
N THR A 161 -18.81 -15.77 9.06
CA THR A 161 -18.94 -17.11 8.45
C THR A 161 -17.79 -17.40 7.52
N PHE A 162 -17.45 -18.69 7.36
CA PHE A 162 -16.44 -19.14 6.39
C PHE A 162 -16.74 -18.63 4.97
N PHE A 163 -18.00 -18.70 4.54
CA PHE A 163 -18.44 -18.22 3.23
C PHE A 163 -18.13 -16.73 3.04
N ARG A 164 -18.44 -15.88 4.03
CA ARG A 164 -18.15 -14.44 3.98
C ARG A 164 -16.65 -14.18 3.94
N LEU A 165 -15.86 -14.84 4.79
CA LEU A 165 -14.40 -14.70 4.80
C LEU A 165 -13.75 -15.14 3.50
N PHE A 166 -14.23 -16.25 2.91
CA PHE A 166 -13.74 -16.76 1.63
C PHE A 166 -13.88 -15.73 0.52
N PHE A 167 -15.07 -15.13 0.36
CA PHE A 167 -15.27 -14.09 -0.65
C PHE A 167 -14.57 -12.78 -0.29
N HIS A 168 -14.56 -12.37 0.98
CA HIS A 168 -13.93 -11.13 1.42
C HIS A 168 -12.42 -11.14 1.16
N PHE A 169 -11.70 -12.17 1.64
CA PHE A 169 -10.27 -12.30 1.38
C PHE A 169 -9.97 -12.76 -0.05
N GLY A 170 -10.83 -13.54 -0.68
CA GLY A 170 -10.68 -13.95 -2.07
C GLY A 170 -10.65 -12.76 -3.02
N ILE A 171 -11.56 -11.79 -2.84
CA ILE A 171 -11.58 -10.56 -3.65
C ILE A 171 -10.37 -9.68 -3.34
N ALA A 172 -9.98 -9.55 -2.08
CA ALA A 172 -8.78 -8.79 -1.70
C ALA A 172 -7.50 -9.39 -2.33
N LEU A 173 -7.35 -10.72 -2.30
CA LEU A 173 -6.23 -11.43 -2.93
C LEU A 173 -6.25 -11.27 -4.46
N LEU A 174 -7.42 -11.39 -5.09
CA LEU A 174 -7.57 -11.19 -6.52
C LEU A 174 -7.16 -9.76 -6.93
N MET A 175 -7.58 -8.74 -6.18
CA MET A 175 -7.18 -7.37 -6.42
C MET A 175 -5.67 -7.19 -6.32
N SER A 176 -5.05 -7.72 -5.27
CA SER A 176 -3.59 -7.63 -5.11
C SER A 176 -2.83 -8.37 -6.19
N PHE A 177 -3.33 -9.53 -6.63
CA PHE A 177 -2.77 -10.26 -7.76
C PHE A 177 -2.84 -9.42 -9.02
N ILE A 178 -4.01 -8.85 -9.33
CA ILE A 178 -4.20 -7.98 -10.49
C ILE A 178 -3.23 -6.80 -10.42
N CYS A 179 -3.20 -6.05 -9.32
CA CYS A 179 -2.31 -4.89 -9.16
C CYS A 179 -0.83 -5.28 -9.25
N GLY A 180 -0.44 -6.43 -8.70
CA GLY A 180 0.93 -6.96 -8.79
C GLY A 180 1.29 -7.34 -10.21
N PHE A 181 0.37 -7.98 -10.92
CA PHE A 181 0.52 -8.33 -12.33
C PHE A 181 0.66 -7.08 -13.20
N TRP A 182 -0.14 -6.03 -12.98
CA TRP A 182 0.00 -4.75 -13.68
C TRP A 182 1.34 -4.08 -13.38
N ALA A 183 1.77 -4.03 -12.12
CA ALA A 183 3.07 -3.48 -11.74
C ALA A 183 4.22 -4.20 -12.46
N TYR A 184 4.16 -5.54 -12.50
CA TYR A 184 5.12 -6.37 -13.23
C TYR A 184 5.08 -6.12 -14.75
N LEU A 185 3.89 -6.10 -15.36
CA LEU A 185 3.73 -5.92 -16.80
C LEU A 185 4.25 -4.55 -17.26
N ILE A 186 3.94 -3.48 -16.52
CA ILE A 186 4.42 -2.13 -16.82
C ILE A 186 5.95 -2.10 -16.78
N GLN A 187 6.54 -2.74 -15.76
CA GLN A 187 7.99 -2.87 -15.64
C GLN A 187 8.61 -3.59 -16.85
N GLU A 188 8.07 -4.73 -17.26
CA GLU A 188 8.57 -5.49 -18.43
C GLU A 188 8.48 -4.68 -19.73
N ILE A 189 7.34 -4.02 -19.97
CA ILE A 189 7.11 -3.23 -21.17
C ILE A 189 8.13 -2.09 -21.25
N TYR A 190 8.34 -1.38 -20.14
CA TYR A 190 9.24 -0.24 -20.12
C TYR A 190 10.70 -0.64 -20.37
N ILE A 191 11.16 -1.70 -19.72
CA ILE A 191 12.51 -2.24 -19.93
C ILE A 191 12.71 -2.69 -21.39
N THR A 192 11.70 -3.35 -21.96
CA THR A 192 11.73 -3.84 -23.35
C THR A 192 11.83 -2.69 -24.35
N ILE A 193 10.99 -1.65 -24.20
CA ILE A 193 11.00 -0.47 -25.08
C ILE A 193 12.34 0.25 -25.01
N THR A 194 12.85 0.49 -23.79
CA THR A 194 14.14 1.15 -23.55
C THR A 194 15.29 0.39 -24.22
N THR A 195 15.25 -0.94 -24.15
CA THR A 195 16.26 -1.80 -24.80
C THR A 195 16.18 -1.75 -26.33
N LYS A 196 14.97 -1.78 -26.91
CA LYS A 196 14.78 -1.72 -28.37
C LYS A 196 15.14 -0.36 -28.97
N THR A 197 14.72 0.74 -28.36
CA THR A 197 15.06 2.08 -28.85
C THR A 197 16.58 2.30 -28.87
N LYS A 198 17.32 1.68 -27.94
CA LYS A 198 18.79 1.69 -27.96
C LYS A 198 19.35 0.94 -29.16
N THR A 199 18.86 -0.26 -29.49
CA THR A 199 19.36 -1.02 -30.65
C THR A 199 19.15 -0.27 -31.96
N ASP A 200 18.01 0.42 -32.10
CA ASP A 200 17.66 1.16 -33.32
C ASP A 200 18.50 2.45 -33.49
N ASN A 201 18.99 3.05 -32.39
CA ASN A 201 19.86 4.24 -32.43
C ASN A 201 21.35 3.93 -32.65
N LEU A 202 21.75 2.66 -32.59
CA LEU A 202 23.13 2.20 -32.79
C LEU A 202 23.39 1.66 -34.22
N VAL A 203 22.35 1.58 -35.05
CA VAL A 203 22.38 1.16 -36.47
C VAL A 203 22.25 2.40 -37.36
#